data_AF-Q07Q78-F1
#
_entry.id   AF-Q07Q78-F1
#
_cell.length_a   1.000
_cell.length_b   1.000
_cell.length_c   1.000
_cell.angle_alpha   90.00
_cell.angle_beta   90.00
_cell.angle_gamma   90.00
#
_symmetry.space_group_name_H-M   'P 1'
#
loop_
_entity.id
_entity.type
_entity.pdbx_description
1 polymer ?
#
loop_
_entity_poly.entity_id
_entity_poly.type
_entity_poly.pdbx_seq_one_letter_code
_entity_poly.pdbx_strand_id
1 'polypeptide(L)'
;MAYHRQLGFGILIAVAVALPAAAQGPGGGGGGGGGGGGGMAVLNALCSKEIESFCAATPRGPAAWVCLNSHEKDLSANCREVVEGTGPDMGPGMGPVARLCMTEIAELCTGIEHGSGLVRQCLDKTRDKLSEGCRVALDNTGWGRRRGFGPQ
;
A
#
# COMPACT_ATOMS: atom_id res chain seq x y z
N MET A 1 29.36 -53.97 12.59
CA MET A 1 30.17 -54.43 11.45
C MET A 1 29.44 -55.59 10.79
N ALA A 2 29.27 -55.51 9.46
CA ALA A 2 28.95 -56.54 8.47
C ALA A 2 27.76 -57.50 8.70
N TYR A 3 26.83 -57.55 7.74
CA TYR A 3 26.65 -58.74 6.89
C TYR A 3 25.99 -58.39 5.54
N HIS A 4 26.75 -58.63 4.46
CA HIS A 4 26.41 -59.12 3.11
C HIS A 4 25.15 -58.60 2.38
N ARG A 5 25.22 -57.88 1.24
CA ARG A 5 25.80 -58.11 -0.12
C ARG A 5 25.01 -59.10 -1.02
N GLN A 6 24.12 -58.51 -1.85
CA GLN A 6 23.98 -58.69 -3.31
C GLN A 6 22.98 -59.72 -3.92
N LEU A 7 22.38 -59.25 -5.03
CA LEU A 7 21.93 -59.94 -6.27
C LEU A 7 20.45 -60.28 -6.41
N GLY A 8 19.76 -59.48 -7.24
CA GLY A 8 18.43 -59.77 -7.77
C GLY A 8 17.97 -58.73 -8.76
N PHE A 9 18.66 -58.59 -9.90
CA PHE A 9 18.15 -57.86 -11.07
C PHE A 9 16.99 -58.66 -11.68
N GLY A 10 15.82 -58.57 -11.07
CA GLY A 10 14.55 -59.04 -11.63
C GLY A 10 13.82 -57.84 -12.21
N ILE A 11 13.89 -57.69 -13.53
CA ILE A 11 13.12 -56.69 -14.28
C ILE A 11 11.64 -57.05 -14.16
N LEU A 12 10.94 -56.49 -13.17
CA LEU A 12 9.49 -56.43 -13.17
C LEU A 12 9.08 -55.21 -14.00
N ILE A 13 8.78 -55.46 -15.27
CA ILE A 13 8.08 -54.51 -16.14
C ILE A 13 6.68 -54.31 -15.55
N ALA A 14 6.55 -53.36 -14.64
CA ALA A 14 5.24 -52.83 -14.27
C ALA A 14 4.79 -51.93 -15.42
N VAL A 15 3.90 -52.47 -16.26
CA VAL A 15 3.21 -51.76 -17.34
C VAL A 15 2.53 -50.53 -16.74
N ALA A 16 3.07 -49.35 -17.02
CA ALA A 16 2.44 -48.08 -16.70
C ALA A 16 1.27 -47.85 -17.66
N VAL A 17 0.08 -48.32 -17.28
CA VAL A 17 -1.16 -47.94 -17.95
C VAL A 17 -1.42 -46.47 -17.62
N ALA A 18 -1.18 -45.60 -18.59
CA ALA A 18 -1.51 -44.19 -18.51
C ALA A 18 -3.04 -44.02 -18.55
N LEU A 19 -3.64 -43.82 -17.38
CA LEU A 19 -5.00 -43.31 -17.25
C LEU A 19 -4.99 -41.79 -17.49
N PRO A 20 -5.88 -41.24 -18.32
CA PRO A 20 -6.03 -39.79 -18.40
C PRO A 20 -6.74 -39.31 -17.12
N ALA A 21 -5.98 -38.71 -16.22
CA ALA A 21 -6.52 -38.00 -15.07
C ALA A 21 -7.13 -36.67 -15.53
N ALA A 22 -8.40 -36.69 -15.94
CA ALA A 22 -9.21 -35.48 -16.05
C ALA A 22 -9.66 -35.04 -14.65
N ALA A 23 -8.80 -34.29 -13.94
CA ALA A 23 -9.17 -33.57 -12.73
C ALA A 23 -9.31 -32.08 -13.04
N GLN A 24 -10.54 -31.70 -13.35
CA GLN A 24 -11.01 -30.33 -13.36
C GLN A 24 -10.87 -29.80 -11.93
N GLY A 25 -9.99 -28.82 -11.71
CA GLY A 25 -9.90 -28.11 -10.45
C GLY A 25 -10.70 -26.81 -10.53
N PRO A 26 -11.80 -26.64 -9.79
CA PRO A 26 -12.32 -25.33 -9.47
C PRO A 26 -11.83 -24.96 -8.06
N GLY A 27 -10.55 -24.63 -7.96
CA GLY A 27 -10.01 -23.95 -6.78
C GLY A 27 -10.48 -22.50 -6.82
N GLY A 28 -11.47 -22.18 -5.99
CA GLY A 28 -12.06 -20.86 -5.90
C GLY A 28 -11.12 -19.80 -5.32
N GLY A 29 -11.44 -18.55 -5.65
CA GLY A 29 -11.36 -17.41 -4.74
C GLY A 29 -9.97 -16.91 -4.36
N GLY A 30 -9.51 -15.89 -5.09
CA GLY A 30 -8.36 -15.08 -4.68
C GLY A 30 -8.42 -13.65 -5.23
N GLY A 31 -9.62 -13.05 -5.28
CA GLY A 31 -9.76 -11.64 -5.60
C GLY A 31 -9.32 -10.77 -4.43
N GLY A 32 -8.02 -10.50 -4.33
CA GLY A 32 -7.44 -9.57 -3.36
C GLY A 32 -7.87 -8.12 -3.67
N GLY A 33 -9.05 -7.73 -3.17
CA GLY A 33 -9.51 -6.34 -3.20
C GLY A 33 -8.75 -5.47 -2.19
N GLY A 34 -7.50 -5.11 -2.49
CA GLY A 34 -6.66 -4.23 -1.68
C GLY A 34 -7.04 -2.75 -1.82
N GLY A 35 -8.21 -2.37 -1.32
CA GLY A 35 -8.64 -0.97 -1.26
C GLY A 35 -8.24 -0.31 0.05
N GLY A 36 -6.96 0.04 0.22
CA GLY A 36 -6.46 0.68 1.44
C GLY A 36 -5.02 1.22 1.38
N GLY A 37 -4.50 1.53 0.19
CA GLY A 37 -3.06 1.74 -0.02
C GLY A 37 -2.61 3.18 -0.28
N GLY A 38 -3.44 4.19 -0.03
CA GLY A 38 -3.07 5.58 -0.37
C GLY A 38 -1.86 6.08 0.43
N GLY A 39 -1.79 5.74 1.72
CA GLY A 39 -0.72 6.23 2.59
C GLY A 39 0.69 5.82 2.17
N MET A 40 0.85 4.58 1.68
CA MET A 40 2.16 4.12 1.21
C MET A 40 2.59 4.80 -0.09
N ALA A 41 1.65 5.11 -0.99
CA ALA A 41 1.95 5.84 -2.21
C ALA A 41 2.40 7.28 -1.90
N VAL A 42 1.70 7.95 -0.98
CA VAL A 42 2.08 9.29 -0.48
C VAL A 42 3.47 9.26 0.17
N LEU A 43 3.74 8.25 1.00
CA LEU A 43 5.03 8.06 1.65
C LEU A 43 6.16 7.88 0.63
N ASN A 44 5.99 7.05 -0.40
CA ASN A 44 7.01 6.90 -1.44
C ASN A 44 7.25 8.20 -2.22
N ALA A 45 6.20 8.98 -2.48
CA ALA A 45 6.32 10.23 -3.23
C ALA A 45 7.10 11.31 -2.47
N LEU A 46 6.81 11.46 -1.16
CA LEU A 46 7.33 12.56 -0.35
C LEU A 46 8.60 12.21 0.45
N CYS A 47 8.90 10.92 0.63
CA CYS A 47 10.08 10.44 1.34
C CYS A 47 11.12 9.78 0.43
N SER A 48 11.06 9.97 -0.90
CA SER A 48 11.92 9.25 -1.86
C SER A 48 13.41 9.32 -1.50
N LYS A 49 13.92 10.53 -1.20
CA LYS A 49 15.33 10.77 -0.85
C LYS A 49 15.73 10.12 0.47
N GLU A 50 14.87 10.21 1.47
CA GLU A 50 15.07 9.62 2.80
C GLU A 50 15.02 8.10 2.74
N ILE A 51 14.15 7.54 1.89
CA ILE A 51 14.11 6.10 1.70
C ILE A 51 15.42 5.61 1.04
N GLU A 52 15.95 6.34 0.06
CA GLU A 52 17.24 6.00 -0.56
C GLU A 52 18.41 6.17 0.43
N SER A 53 18.37 7.17 1.29
CA SER A 53 19.48 7.50 2.20
C SER A 53 19.49 6.64 3.46
N PHE A 54 18.33 6.36 4.04
CA PHE A 54 18.19 5.70 5.34
C PHE A 54 17.61 4.29 5.25
N CYS A 55 16.74 4.03 4.25
CA CYS A 55 15.91 2.83 4.21
C CYS A 55 16.06 2.03 2.90
N ALA A 56 17.21 2.10 2.23
CA ALA A 56 17.41 1.50 0.91
C ALA A 56 17.22 -0.03 0.90
N ALA A 57 17.67 -0.70 1.95
CA ALA A 57 17.55 -2.14 2.14
C ALA A 57 16.22 -2.56 2.80
N THR A 58 15.37 -1.60 3.17
CA THR A 58 14.12 -1.86 3.88
C THR A 58 13.03 -2.31 2.90
N PRO A 59 12.31 -3.42 3.17
CA PRO A 59 11.15 -3.80 2.39
C PRO A 59 10.12 -2.67 2.31
N ARG A 60 9.50 -2.51 1.13
CA ARG A 60 8.45 -1.50 0.94
C ARG A 60 7.17 -1.90 1.68
N GLY A 61 6.25 -0.95 1.83
CA GLY A 61 5.05 -1.14 2.63
C GLY A 61 5.28 -0.75 4.09
N PRO A 62 4.63 -1.43 5.06
CA PRO A 62 4.70 -1.05 6.47
C PRO A 62 6.12 -0.99 7.05
N ALA A 63 7.03 -1.85 6.59
CA ALA A 63 8.42 -1.85 7.04
C ALA A 63 9.16 -0.56 6.68
N ALA A 64 8.89 0.02 5.50
CA ALA A 64 9.47 1.29 5.08
C ALA A 64 9.00 2.45 5.98
N TRP A 65 7.72 2.45 6.38
CA TRP A 65 7.23 3.43 7.35
C TRP A 65 7.95 3.32 8.69
N VAL A 66 8.11 2.10 9.23
CA VAL A 66 8.83 1.87 10.51
C VAL A 66 10.27 2.37 10.44
N CYS A 67 10.95 2.10 9.33
CA CYS A 67 12.32 2.60 9.13
C CYS A 67 12.36 4.14 9.11
N LEU A 68 11.51 4.79 8.31
CA LEU A 68 11.47 6.26 8.26
C LEU A 68 11.11 6.86 9.62
N ASN A 69 10.15 6.28 10.33
CA ASN A 69 9.76 6.72 11.67
C ASN A 69 10.92 6.65 12.68
N SER A 70 11.81 5.66 12.56
CA SER A 70 13.02 5.58 13.39
C SER A 70 14.05 6.67 13.08
N HIS A 71 13.95 7.28 11.90
CA HIS A 71 14.78 8.39 11.43
C HIS A 71 14.05 9.72 11.49
N GLU A 72 12.93 9.83 12.23
CA GLU A 72 12.04 10.99 12.17
C GLU A 72 12.81 12.31 12.21
N LYS A 73 13.81 12.45 13.09
CA LYS A 73 14.61 13.66 13.32
C LYS A 73 15.41 14.10 12.09
N ASP A 74 15.83 13.14 11.27
CA ASP A 74 16.65 13.35 10.08
C ASP A 74 15.81 13.51 8.80
N LEU A 75 14.49 13.36 8.88
CA LEU A 75 13.60 13.51 7.73
C LEU A 75 13.42 14.98 7.35
N SER A 76 13.25 15.25 6.05
CA SER A 76 12.73 16.54 5.59
C SER A 76 11.35 16.84 6.20
N ALA A 77 10.97 18.11 6.24
CA ALA A 77 9.68 18.54 6.77
C ALA A 77 8.50 17.79 6.11
N ASN A 78 8.52 17.71 4.78
CA ASN A 78 7.48 17.02 4.02
C ASN A 78 7.43 15.52 4.34
N CYS A 79 8.58 14.83 4.41
CA CYS A 79 8.59 13.41 4.72
C CYS A 79 8.13 13.13 6.16
N ARG A 80 8.56 13.94 7.12
CA ARG A 80 8.15 13.84 8.52
C ARG A 80 6.64 13.96 8.68
N GLU A 81 6.04 14.96 8.05
CA GLU A 81 4.60 15.19 8.11
C GLU A 81 3.79 14.00 7.55
N VAL A 82 4.31 13.36 6.51
CA VAL A 82 3.70 12.16 5.92
C VAL A 82 3.88 10.94 6.81
N VAL A 83 5.07 10.74 7.38
CA VAL A 83 5.32 9.63 8.31
C VAL A 83 4.39 9.75 9.50
N GLU A 84 4.29 10.94 10.12
CA GLU A 84 3.30 11.21 11.16
C GLU A 84 1.88 10.97 10.63
N GLY A 85 1.58 11.40 9.40
CA GLY A 85 0.27 11.34 8.77
C GLY A 85 -0.18 9.98 8.21
N THR A 86 0.70 8.97 8.25
CA THR A 86 0.46 7.64 7.65
C THR A 86 0.75 6.48 8.60
N GLY A 87 0.93 6.79 9.89
CA GLY A 87 1.18 5.77 10.90
C GLY A 87 0.08 4.71 11.01
N PRO A 88 0.42 3.51 11.48
CA PRO A 88 -0.53 2.40 11.64
C PRO A 88 -1.64 2.70 12.65
N ASP A 89 -1.41 3.65 13.56
CA ASP A 89 -2.37 4.05 14.60
C ASP A 89 -3.39 5.09 14.12
N MET A 90 -3.38 5.44 12.83
CA MET A 90 -4.33 6.39 12.26
C MET A 90 -5.76 5.82 12.24
N GLY A 91 -6.65 6.51 12.96
CA GLY A 91 -8.08 6.20 12.98
C GLY A 91 -8.80 6.53 11.66
N PRO A 92 -10.07 6.12 11.52
CA PRO A 92 -10.90 6.47 10.37
C PRO A 92 -10.93 7.98 10.13
N GLY A 93 -10.76 8.40 8.87
CA GLY A 93 -10.78 9.82 8.50
C GLY A 93 -9.48 10.58 8.76
N MET A 94 -8.45 9.95 9.37
CA MET A 94 -7.14 10.56 9.63
C MET A 94 -6.06 10.11 8.65
N GLY A 95 -6.43 9.91 7.38
CA GLY A 95 -5.46 9.55 6.34
C GLY A 95 -4.56 10.73 5.92
N PRO A 96 -3.61 10.49 4.99
CA PRO A 96 -2.67 11.52 4.52
C PRO A 96 -3.35 12.80 4.04
N VAL A 97 -4.51 12.70 3.37
CA VAL A 97 -5.27 13.90 2.93
C VAL A 97 -5.71 14.75 4.11
N ALA A 98 -6.23 14.14 5.19
CA ALA A 98 -6.69 14.89 6.35
C ALA A 98 -5.53 15.59 7.08
N ARG A 99 -4.32 15.01 7.03
CA ARG A 99 -3.12 15.56 7.67
C ARG A 99 -2.46 16.63 6.81
N LEU A 100 -2.12 16.29 5.57
CA LEU A 100 -1.35 17.13 4.65
C LEU A 100 -2.16 18.27 4.04
N CYS A 101 -3.49 18.18 4.07
CA CYS A 101 -4.38 19.25 3.62
C CYS A 101 -5.06 19.98 4.79
N MET A 102 -4.64 19.79 6.04
CA MET A 102 -5.39 20.29 7.20
C MET A 102 -5.62 21.80 7.13
N THR A 103 -4.58 22.56 6.75
CA THR A 103 -4.64 24.01 6.60
C THR A 103 -5.60 24.42 5.49
N GLU A 104 -5.49 23.80 4.32
CA GLU A 104 -6.35 24.09 3.17
C GLU A 104 -7.79 23.69 3.41
N ILE A 105 -8.04 22.61 4.16
CA ILE A 105 -9.38 22.23 4.58
C ILE A 105 -9.98 23.33 5.47
N ALA A 106 -9.21 23.82 6.44
CA ALA A 106 -9.65 24.86 7.37
C ALA A 106 -9.88 26.21 6.70
N GLU A 107 -9.09 26.57 5.68
CA GLU A 107 -9.14 27.89 5.04
C GLU A 107 -10.03 27.91 3.80
N LEU A 108 -9.98 26.87 2.97
CA LEU A 108 -10.65 26.83 1.65
C LEU A 108 -11.95 26.03 1.66
N CYS A 109 -12.12 25.11 2.61
CA CYS A 109 -13.23 24.16 2.66
C CYS A 109 -14.06 24.26 3.95
N THR A 110 -14.25 25.49 4.43
CA THR A 110 -15.00 25.76 5.66
C THR A 110 -16.44 25.27 5.59
N GLY A 111 -16.96 24.77 6.72
CA GLY A 111 -18.35 24.34 6.86
C GLY A 111 -18.71 23.02 6.17
N ILE A 112 -17.74 22.28 5.64
CA ILE A 112 -17.96 20.97 5.02
C ILE A 112 -17.80 19.86 6.05
N GLU A 113 -18.78 18.96 6.14
CA GLU A 113 -18.71 17.80 7.02
C GLU A 113 -17.64 16.80 6.56
N HIS A 114 -16.74 16.43 7.47
CA HIS A 114 -15.72 15.42 7.25
C HIS A 114 -16.33 14.02 7.08
N GLY A 115 -15.70 13.16 6.29
CA GLY A 115 -16.14 11.75 6.10
C GLY A 115 -17.16 11.53 4.97
N SER A 116 -17.76 12.59 4.43
CA SER A 116 -18.72 12.53 3.31
C SER A 116 -18.07 12.51 1.91
N GLY A 117 -16.75 12.70 1.82
CA GLY A 117 -16.03 12.91 0.56
C GLY A 117 -16.18 14.32 -0.04
N LEU A 118 -17.03 15.17 0.54
CA LEU A 118 -17.22 16.56 0.11
C LEU A 118 -15.98 17.42 0.32
N VAL A 119 -15.22 17.16 1.40
CA VAL A 119 -13.94 17.85 1.65
C VAL A 119 -12.97 17.63 0.49
N ARG A 120 -12.87 16.39 -0.01
CA ARG A 120 -12.03 16.08 -1.15
C ARG A 120 -12.48 16.80 -2.42
N GLN A 121 -13.78 16.82 -2.70
CA GLN A 121 -14.32 17.58 -3.83
C GLN A 121 -14.00 19.07 -3.76
N CYS A 122 -14.04 19.65 -2.54
CA CYS A 122 -13.65 21.04 -2.35
C CYS A 122 -12.16 21.25 -2.65
N LEU A 123 -11.29 20.40 -2.09
CA LEU A 123 -9.85 20.47 -2.35
C LEU A 123 -9.54 20.32 -3.85
N ASP A 124 -10.20 19.40 -4.56
CA ASP A 124 -10.03 19.24 -6.01
C ASP A 124 -10.46 20.49 -6.80
N LYS A 125 -11.48 21.22 -6.33
CA LYS A 125 -11.92 22.49 -6.96
C LYS A 125 -10.98 23.66 -6.69
N THR A 126 -10.21 23.60 -5.61
CA THR A 126 -9.25 24.64 -5.22
C THR A 126 -7.80 24.19 -5.42
N ARG A 127 -7.57 23.21 -6.31
CA ARG A 127 -6.30 22.51 -6.48
C ARG A 127 -5.10 23.41 -6.77
N ASP A 128 -5.34 24.56 -7.42
CA ASP A 128 -4.33 25.58 -7.72
C ASP A 128 -3.81 26.32 -6.46
N LYS A 129 -4.59 26.30 -5.37
CA LYS A 129 -4.29 26.97 -4.09
C LYS A 129 -3.71 26.04 -3.04
N LEU A 130 -3.62 24.75 -3.34
CA LEU A 130 -3.15 23.75 -2.39
C LEU A 130 -1.62 23.74 -2.31
N SER A 131 -1.09 23.47 -1.11
CA SER A 131 0.31 23.10 -0.96
C SER A 131 0.66 21.86 -1.78
N GLU A 132 1.95 21.72 -2.11
CA GLU A 132 2.44 20.55 -2.84
C GLU A 132 2.20 19.26 -2.04
N GLY A 133 2.38 19.29 -0.72
CA GLY A 133 2.09 18.15 0.16
C GLY A 133 0.64 17.70 0.06
N CYS A 134 -0.30 18.64 0.14
CA CYS A 134 -1.72 18.34 -0.01
C CYS A 134 -2.06 17.79 -1.42
N ARG A 135 -1.52 18.38 -2.48
CA ARG A 135 -1.72 17.87 -3.86
C ARG A 135 -1.20 16.46 -4.05
N VAL A 136 0.01 16.18 -3.58
CA VAL A 136 0.60 14.84 -3.65
C VAL A 136 -0.25 13.85 -2.86
N ALA A 137 -0.77 14.27 -1.70
CA ALA A 137 -1.70 13.47 -0.91
C ALA A 137 -2.96 13.13 -1.70
N LEU A 138 -3.59 14.10 -2.35
CA LEU A 138 -4.77 13.88 -3.18
C LEU A 138 -4.46 12.94 -4.34
N ASP A 139 -3.40 13.21 -5.11
CA ASP A 139 -3.06 12.42 -6.29
C ASP A 139 -2.74 10.95 -5.97
N ASN A 140 -2.17 10.70 -4.80
CA ASN A 140 -1.72 9.37 -4.38
C ASN A 140 -2.70 8.67 -3.42
N THR A 141 -3.85 9.28 -3.12
CA THR A 141 -4.91 8.65 -2.32
C THR A 141 -6.19 8.53 -3.14
N GLY A 142 -6.82 7.36 -3.09
CA GLY A 142 -8.08 7.13 -3.77
C GLY A 142 -9.28 7.76 -3.07
N TRP A 143 -10.34 7.99 -3.83
CA TRP A 143 -11.68 8.25 -3.33
C TRP A 143 -12.21 6.94 -2.71
N GLY A 144 -12.11 6.81 -1.37
CA GLY A 144 -12.35 5.57 -0.64
C GLY A 144 -13.54 4.74 -1.16
N ARG A 145 -13.33 3.42 -1.29
CA ARG A 145 -14.24 2.37 -1.80
C ARG A 145 -15.70 2.79 -2.11
N ARG A 146 -15.91 3.56 -3.17
CA ARG A 146 -17.11 3.60 -4.00
C ARG A 146 -16.66 3.94 -5.41
N ARG A 147 -16.89 3.02 -6.35
CA ARG A 147 -16.71 3.25 -7.78
C ARG A 147 -17.50 4.50 -8.18
N GLY A 148 -16.88 5.35 -8.97
CA GLY A 148 -17.57 6.37 -9.76
C GLY A 148 -17.46 7.79 -9.22
N PHE A 149 -16.25 8.35 -9.19
CA PHE A 149 -16.00 9.74 -9.60
C PHE A 149 -14.49 9.91 -9.77
N GLY A 150 -14.00 9.56 -10.96
CA GLY A 150 -12.69 10.02 -11.42
C GLY A 150 -12.89 11.24 -12.31
N PRO A 151 -12.00 12.25 -12.29
CA PRO A 151 -11.96 13.24 -13.35
C PRO A 151 -11.55 12.54 -14.65
N GLN A 152 -12.25 12.89 -15.71
CA GLN A 152 -11.91 12.59 -17.10
C GLN A 152 -11.07 13.72 -17.67
#